data_AF-A0A1F8XEJ9-F1
#
_entry.id   AF-A0A1F8XEJ9-F1
#
_cell.length_a   1.000
_cell.length_b   1.000
_cell.length_c   1.000
_cell.angle_alpha   90.00
_cell.angle_beta   90.00
_cell.angle_gamma   90.00
#
_symmetry.space_group_name_H-M   'P 1'
#
loop_
_entity.id
_entity.type
_entity.pdbx_description
1 polymer ?
#
loop_
_entity_poly.entity_id
_entity_poly.type
_entity_poly.pdbx_seq_one_letter_code
_entity_poly.pdbx_strand_id
1 'polypeptide(L)'
;MLATAGLTFDDIIKVPVSDLAAAAQAFLEGRTDVGWTSPGTPAAEEANARVGGIKFLSVVAEGAKKLGEIYPGSYASMAKGGSATGLPRDSLLTTNDVYLVGSKGLSEEAVYEIVKVLWEYNEELGQAFPALKAWRRDRMVSKNAVIPYHPGAIKFFKEKGAWSADLEALQAKLLSQP
;
A
#
# COMPACT_ATOMS: atom_id res chain seq x y z
N MET A 1 8.96 -9.50 -1.31
CA MET A 1 9.26 -10.03 -2.66
C MET A 1 10.10 -11.31 -2.61
N LEU A 2 11.33 -11.31 -2.09
CA LEU A 2 12.20 -12.51 -2.07
C LEU A 2 11.51 -13.77 -1.54
N ALA A 3 10.86 -13.66 -0.37
CA ALA A 3 10.19 -14.79 0.27
C ALA A 3 9.05 -15.40 -0.56
N THR A 4 8.44 -14.64 -1.48
CA THR A 4 7.40 -15.17 -2.38
C THR A 4 7.99 -16.19 -3.35
N ALA A 5 9.28 -16.10 -3.66
CA ALA A 5 10.02 -17.06 -4.47
C ALA A 5 10.81 -18.08 -3.63
N GLY A 6 10.61 -18.10 -2.30
CA GLY A 6 11.40 -18.95 -1.39
C GLY A 6 12.85 -18.49 -1.19
N LEU A 7 13.17 -17.26 -1.63
CA LEU A 7 14.49 -16.67 -1.47
C LEU A 7 14.59 -15.88 -0.17
N THR A 8 15.81 -15.76 0.32
CA THR A 8 16.23 -15.00 1.49
C THR A 8 17.22 -13.91 1.08
N PHE A 9 17.63 -13.10 2.04
CA PHE A 9 18.68 -12.11 1.80
C PHE A 9 20.04 -12.73 1.47
N ASP A 10 20.28 -14.00 1.82
CA ASP A 10 21.55 -14.66 1.54
C ASP A 10 21.65 -15.18 0.10
N ASP A 11 20.53 -15.17 -0.63
CA ASP A 11 20.46 -15.51 -2.06
C ASP A 11 20.74 -14.31 -2.98
N ILE A 12 21.04 -13.12 -2.42
CA ILE A 12 21.27 -11.89 -3.19
C ILE A 12 22.52 -11.12 -2.75
N ILE A 13 23.07 -10.32 -3.65
CA ILE A 13 24.08 -9.31 -3.32
C ILE A 13 23.35 -8.08 -2.76
N LYS A 14 23.58 -7.80 -1.48
CA LYS A 14 22.91 -6.72 -0.75
C LYS A 14 23.58 -5.39 -1.10
N VAL A 15 22.79 -4.44 -1.62
CA VAL A 15 23.23 -3.05 -1.82
C VAL A 15 22.35 -2.16 -0.97
N PRO A 16 22.79 -1.79 0.25
CA PRO A 16 22.00 -0.93 1.13
C PRO A 16 21.91 0.49 0.56
N VAL A 17 20.73 1.08 0.66
CA VAL A 17 20.41 2.45 0.23
C VAL A 17 19.58 3.13 1.32
N SER A 18 19.64 4.46 1.40
CA SER A 18 18.99 5.22 2.48
C SER A 18 17.48 5.31 2.34
N ASP A 19 16.97 5.27 1.11
CA ASP A 19 15.58 5.52 0.75
C ASP A 19 15.30 5.07 -0.70
N LEU A 20 14.06 5.26 -1.16
CA LEU A 20 13.62 4.88 -2.51
C LEU A 20 14.27 5.72 -3.62
N ALA A 21 14.62 6.98 -3.37
CA ALA A 21 15.29 7.80 -4.37
C ALA A 21 16.74 7.32 -4.56
N ALA A 22 17.43 7.02 -3.47
CA ALA A 22 18.75 6.39 -3.49
C ALA A 22 18.73 5.01 -4.17
N ALA A 23 17.65 4.23 -3.98
CA ALA A 23 17.45 2.95 -4.68
C ALA A 23 17.36 3.14 -6.20
N ALA A 24 16.58 4.13 -6.66
CA ALA A 24 16.47 4.44 -8.09
C ALA A 24 17.81 4.89 -8.68
N GLN A 25 18.57 5.73 -7.97
CA GLN A 25 19.90 6.14 -8.42
C GLN A 25 20.89 4.97 -8.47
N ALA A 26 20.91 4.09 -7.47
CA ALA A 26 21.76 2.90 -7.48
C ALA A 26 21.47 1.99 -8.69
N PHE A 27 20.19 1.86 -9.08
CA PHE A 27 19.80 1.14 -10.28
C PHE A 27 20.30 1.83 -11.56
N LEU A 28 20.12 3.15 -11.67
CA LEU A 28 20.58 3.95 -12.82
C LEU A 28 22.11 3.96 -12.97
N GLU A 29 22.84 3.91 -11.85
CA GLU A 29 24.30 3.82 -11.79
C GLU A 29 24.83 2.41 -12.11
N GLY A 30 23.94 1.42 -12.31
CA GLY A 30 24.32 0.02 -12.56
C GLY A 30 24.89 -0.68 -11.33
N ARG A 31 24.67 -0.14 -10.12
CA ARG A 31 25.08 -0.78 -8.86
C ARG A 31 24.15 -1.91 -8.45
N THR A 32 22.94 -1.95 -9.00
CA THR A 32 21.95 -3.00 -8.75
C THR A 32 21.25 -3.41 -10.04
N ASP A 33 21.03 -4.72 -10.23
CA ASP A 33 20.23 -5.24 -11.34
C ASP A 33 18.71 -5.09 -11.11
N VAL A 34 18.30 -4.85 -9.86
CA VAL A 34 16.89 -4.74 -9.45
C VAL A 34 16.76 -3.61 -8.43
N GLY A 35 15.77 -2.74 -8.63
CA GLY A 35 15.40 -1.67 -7.69
C GLY A 35 13.95 -1.80 -7.21
N TRP A 36 13.58 -1.00 -6.21
CA TRP A 36 12.20 -0.89 -5.73
C TRP A 36 11.57 0.40 -6.23
N THR A 37 10.47 0.29 -6.97
CA THR A 37 9.68 1.43 -7.43
C THR A 37 8.24 0.98 -7.70
N SER A 38 7.35 1.94 -7.97
CA SER A 38 5.96 1.68 -8.34
C SER A 38 5.72 2.02 -9.82
N PRO A 39 4.80 1.30 -10.49
CA PRO A 39 4.40 1.63 -11.86
C PRO A 39 3.88 3.07 -11.97
N GLY A 40 4.23 3.76 -13.07
CA GLY A 40 3.79 5.13 -13.36
C GLY A 40 4.49 6.23 -12.56
N THR A 41 5.52 5.90 -11.76
CA THR A 41 6.34 6.90 -11.07
C THR A 41 7.37 7.55 -12.01
N PRO A 42 7.75 8.83 -11.79
CA PRO A 42 8.81 9.46 -12.58
C PRO A 42 10.13 8.67 -12.59
N ALA A 43 10.47 8.04 -11.46
CA ALA A 43 11.68 7.21 -11.36
C ALA A 43 11.63 5.97 -12.27
N ALA A 44 10.45 5.35 -12.42
CA ALA A 44 10.28 4.21 -13.33
C ALA A 44 10.40 4.64 -14.80
N GLU A 45 9.84 5.80 -15.16
CA GLU A 45 9.95 6.35 -16.52
C GLU A 45 11.40 6.75 -16.86
N GLU A 46 12.10 7.41 -15.93
CA GLU A 46 13.52 7.75 -16.11
C GLU A 46 14.37 6.48 -16.28
N ALA A 47 14.19 5.48 -15.40
CA ALA A 47 14.88 4.20 -15.49
C ALA A 47 14.64 3.54 -16.84
N ASN A 48 13.39 3.46 -17.29
CA ASN A 48 13.05 2.92 -18.61
C ASN A 48 13.79 3.62 -19.75
N ALA A 49 13.81 4.95 -19.74
CA ALA A 49 14.44 5.75 -20.78
C ALA A 49 15.97 5.62 -20.78
N ARG A 50 16.60 5.58 -19.59
CA ARG A 50 18.06 5.58 -19.45
C ARG A 50 18.69 4.21 -19.68
N VAL A 51 18.02 3.13 -19.29
CA VAL A 51 18.58 1.76 -19.39
C VAL A 51 18.06 0.98 -20.59
N GLY A 52 17.24 1.60 -21.44
CA GLY A 52 16.70 0.98 -22.67
C GLY A 52 15.54 0.00 -22.44
N GLY A 53 14.87 0.10 -21.28
CA GLY A 53 13.72 -0.72 -20.93
C GLY A 53 13.78 -1.29 -19.51
N ILE A 54 12.65 -1.27 -18.80
CA ILE A 54 12.49 -1.97 -17.51
C ILE A 54 11.35 -2.99 -17.57
N LYS A 55 11.32 -3.90 -16.59
CA LYS A 55 10.18 -4.79 -16.34
C LYS A 55 9.89 -4.89 -14.86
N PHE A 56 8.62 -4.80 -14.48
CA PHE A 56 8.19 -5.13 -13.12
C PHE A 56 8.14 -6.64 -12.94
N LEU A 57 8.67 -7.12 -11.81
CA LEU A 57 8.67 -8.54 -11.48
C LEU A 57 7.33 -8.92 -10.82
N SER A 58 6.65 -9.90 -11.40
CA SER A 58 5.43 -10.46 -10.82
C SER A 58 5.77 -11.33 -9.61
N VAL A 59 4.98 -11.18 -8.55
CA VAL A 59 4.92 -12.10 -7.42
C VAL A 59 4.57 -13.50 -7.94
N VAL A 60 5.25 -14.50 -7.40
CA VAL A 60 4.95 -15.92 -7.62
C VAL A 60 3.63 -16.24 -6.91
N ALA A 61 2.64 -16.77 -7.63
CA ALA A 61 1.27 -16.91 -7.14
C ALA A 61 1.19 -17.74 -5.84
N GLU A 62 1.95 -18.83 -5.77
CA GLU A 62 2.07 -19.72 -4.61
C GLU A 62 2.66 -19.00 -3.39
N GLY A 63 3.52 -18.00 -3.64
CA GLY A 63 4.16 -17.17 -2.62
C GLY A 63 3.38 -15.93 -2.21
N ALA A 64 2.28 -15.58 -2.90
CA ALA A 64 1.53 -14.37 -2.61
C ALA A 64 0.96 -14.35 -1.18
N LYS A 65 0.58 -15.51 -0.65
CA LYS A 65 0.09 -15.64 0.75
C LYS A 65 1.14 -15.25 1.78
N LYS A 66 2.43 -15.49 1.48
CA LYS A 66 3.54 -15.15 2.37
C LYS A 66 3.73 -13.65 2.57
N LEU A 67 3.19 -12.81 1.67
CA LEU A 67 3.31 -11.35 1.80
C LEU A 67 2.67 -10.86 3.10
N GLY A 68 1.41 -11.25 3.36
CA GLY A 68 0.69 -10.83 4.56
C GLY A 68 1.19 -11.51 5.84
N GLU A 69 1.76 -12.71 5.73
CA GLU A 69 2.37 -13.43 6.87
C GLU A 69 3.67 -12.75 7.33
N ILE A 70 4.50 -12.30 6.40
CA ILE A 70 5.82 -11.70 6.69
C ILE A 70 5.69 -10.20 6.96
N TYR A 71 4.83 -9.52 6.21
CA TYR A 71 4.62 -8.08 6.32
C TYR A 71 3.11 -7.79 6.39
N PRO A 72 2.54 -7.77 7.62
CA PRO A 72 1.11 -7.53 7.83
C PRO A 72 0.61 -6.28 7.10
N GLY A 73 -0.50 -6.42 6.38
CA GLY A 73 -1.08 -5.35 5.55
C GLY A 73 -0.58 -5.32 4.11
N SER A 74 0.43 -6.13 3.75
CA SER A 74 0.84 -6.32 2.36
C SER A 74 0.13 -7.49 1.70
N TYR A 75 -0.25 -7.31 0.44
CA TYR A 75 -0.92 -8.31 -0.37
C TYR A 75 -0.51 -8.17 -1.84
N ALA A 76 -0.81 -9.19 -2.64
CA ALA A 76 -0.61 -9.13 -4.09
C ALA A 76 -1.86 -8.54 -4.75
N SER A 77 -1.67 -7.58 -5.67
CA SER A 77 -2.73 -7.02 -6.50
C SER A 77 -2.38 -7.16 -7.97
N MET A 78 -3.37 -7.46 -8.80
CA MET A 78 -3.18 -7.57 -10.24
C MET A 78 -2.99 -6.19 -10.87
N ALA A 79 -1.87 -5.97 -11.54
CA ALA A 79 -1.66 -4.86 -12.46
C ALA A 79 -1.91 -5.34 -13.88
N LYS A 80 -2.68 -4.56 -14.67
CA LYS A 80 -3.00 -4.92 -16.05
C LYS A 80 -1.82 -4.68 -16.98
N GLY A 81 -1.61 -5.57 -17.93
CA GLY A 81 -0.65 -5.36 -19.01
C GLY A 81 -0.96 -4.06 -19.76
N GLY A 82 0.07 -3.29 -20.09
CA GLY A 82 -0.04 -1.99 -20.75
C GLY A 82 -0.53 -0.84 -19.86
N SER A 83 -0.82 -1.07 -18.57
CA SER A 83 -1.29 0.00 -17.68
C SER A 83 -0.21 1.01 -17.28
N ALA A 84 1.07 0.63 -17.40
CA ALA A 84 2.22 1.52 -17.20
C ALA A 84 3.46 0.96 -17.91
N THR A 85 4.47 1.81 -18.05
CA THR A 85 5.81 1.41 -18.52
C THR A 85 6.35 0.24 -17.71
N GLY A 86 6.96 -0.73 -18.39
CA GLY A 86 7.51 -1.94 -17.77
C GLY A 86 6.50 -3.01 -17.36
N LEU A 87 5.23 -2.91 -17.77
CA LEU A 87 4.20 -3.94 -17.59
C LEU A 87 3.71 -4.51 -18.92
N PRO A 88 4.47 -5.40 -19.59
CA PRO A 88 4.07 -5.95 -20.89
C PRO A 88 2.88 -6.92 -20.81
N ARG A 89 2.54 -7.42 -19.62
CA ARG A 89 1.44 -8.37 -19.38
C ARG A 89 0.88 -8.22 -17.96
N ASP A 90 -0.29 -8.79 -17.74
CA ASP A 90 -0.89 -8.89 -16.40
C ASP A 90 0.12 -9.51 -15.42
N SER A 91 0.34 -8.81 -14.31
CA SER A 91 1.36 -9.13 -13.32
C SER A 91 0.82 -8.92 -11.92
N LEU A 92 1.06 -9.87 -11.01
CA LEU A 92 0.76 -9.69 -9.59
C LEU A 92 1.86 -8.86 -8.96
N LEU A 93 1.55 -7.66 -8.50
CA LEU A 93 2.51 -6.79 -7.82
C LEU A 93 2.24 -6.77 -6.32
N THR A 94 3.30 -6.61 -5.53
CA THR A 94 3.16 -6.35 -4.09
C THR A 94 2.58 -4.97 -3.87
N THR A 95 1.56 -4.87 -3.03
CA THR A 95 0.98 -3.60 -2.61
C THR A 95 0.67 -3.63 -1.11
N ASN A 96 0.36 -2.45 -0.56
CA ASN A 96 -0.09 -2.24 0.80
C ASN A 96 -1.07 -1.07 0.80
N ASP A 97 -2.05 -1.12 1.70
CA ASP A 97 -2.95 0.02 1.90
C ASP A 97 -2.19 1.17 2.58
N VAL A 98 -2.55 2.40 2.20
CA VAL A 98 -2.09 3.63 2.85
C VAL A 98 -3.18 4.09 3.82
N TYR A 99 -2.81 4.34 5.06
CA TYR A 99 -3.72 4.74 6.13
C TYR A 99 -3.56 6.23 6.44
N LEU A 100 -4.67 6.90 6.72
CA LEU A 100 -4.64 8.16 7.46
C LEU A 100 -4.56 7.83 8.95
N VAL A 101 -3.41 8.10 9.57
CA VAL A 101 -3.13 7.76 10.97
C VAL A 101 -3.12 9.04 11.81
N GLY A 102 -3.81 8.99 12.95
CA GLY A 102 -3.83 10.05 13.95
C GLY A 102 -3.34 9.57 15.31
N SER A 103 -3.01 10.52 16.19
CA SER A 103 -2.66 10.20 17.58
C SER A 103 -3.88 9.70 18.36
N LYS A 104 -3.68 8.74 19.27
CA LYS A 104 -4.69 8.31 20.24
C LYS A 104 -5.18 9.43 21.18
N GLY A 105 -4.45 10.54 21.25
CA GLY A 105 -4.78 11.69 22.08
C GLY A 105 -5.68 12.73 21.40
N LEU A 106 -6.06 12.53 20.14
CA LEU A 106 -7.04 13.39 19.48
C LEU A 106 -8.42 13.17 20.12
N SER A 107 -9.24 14.23 20.20
CA SER A 107 -10.59 14.07 20.73
C SER A 107 -11.46 13.26 19.77
N GLU A 108 -12.46 12.56 20.32
CA GLU A 108 -13.40 11.80 19.50
C GLU A 108 -14.12 12.69 18.50
N GLU A 109 -14.48 13.91 18.90
CA GLU A 109 -15.16 14.90 18.06
C GLU A 109 -14.28 15.34 16.89
N ALA A 110 -13.00 15.62 17.14
CA ALA A 110 -12.09 16.05 16.08
C ALA A 110 -11.93 14.94 15.03
N VAL A 111 -11.73 13.70 15.47
CA VAL A 111 -11.59 12.58 14.54
C VAL A 111 -12.90 12.28 13.80
N TYR A 112 -14.04 12.36 14.50
CA TYR A 112 -15.35 12.21 13.88
C TYR A 112 -15.56 13.20 12.73
N GLU A 113 -15.29 14.49 12.96
CA GLU A 113 -15.44 15.52 11.93
C GLU A 113 -14.47 15.33 10.76
N ILE A 114 -13.22 14.94 11.02
CA ILE A 114 -12.23 14.63 9.95
C ILE A 114 -12.75 13.49 9.07
N VAL A 115 -13.17 12.37 9.66
CA VAL A 115 -13.66 11.21 8.89
C VAL A 115 -14.94 11.58 8.14
N LYS A 116 -15.83 12.35 8.76
CA LYS A 116 -17.06 12.83 8.13
C LYS A 116 -16.77 13.65 6.88
N VAL A 117 -15.85 14.62 6.94
CA VAL A 117 -15.47 15.44 5.78
C VAL A 117 -14.89 14.55 4.68
N LEU A 118 -13.97 13.64 5.00
CA LEU A 118 -13.38 12.73 4.01
C LEU A 118 -14.42 11.81 3.36
N TRP A 119 -15.41 11.39 4.13
CA TRP A 119 -16.52 10.58 3.62
C TRP A 119 -17.45 11.40 2.73
N GLU A 120 -17.94 12.55 3.20
CA GLU A 120 -18.92 13.36 2.49
C GLU A 120 -18.35 13.96 1.20
N TYR A 121 -17.11 14.43 1.23
CA TYR A 121 -16.43 15.08 0.10
C TYR A 121 -15.46 14.15 -0.64
N ASN A 122 -15.66 12.83 -0.56
CA ASN A 122 -14.74 11.84 -1.12
C ASN A 122 -14.42 12.06 -2.61
N GLU A 123 -15.40 12.48 -3.41
CA GLU A 123 -15.24 12.68 -4.86
C GLU A 123 -14.35 13.88 -5.19
N GLU A 124 -14.24 14.86 -4.29
CA GLU A 124 -13.42 16.06 -4.48
C GLU A 124 -11.93 15.77 -4.27
N LEU A 125 -11.59 14.75 -3.48
CA LEU A 125 -10.19 14.37 -3.21
C LEU A 125 -9.41 14.08 -4.50
N GLY A 126 -10.03 13.35 -5.43
CA GLY A 126 -9.44 13.00 -6.71
C GLY A 126 -9.32 14.17 -7.69
N GLN A 127 -10.07 15.25 -7.47
CA GLN A 127 -9.96 16.49 -8.25
C GLN A 127 -8.79 17.34 -7.74
N ALA A 128 -8.66 17.45 -6.41
CA ALA A 128 -7.57 18.19 -5.77
C ALA A 128 -6.21 17.50 -5.96
N PHE A 129 -6.17 16.17 -5.82
CA PHE A 129 -4.95 15.39 -6.00
C PHE A 129 -5.27 14.07 -6.73
N PRO A 130 -4.87 13.92 -8.02
CA PRO A 130 -5.24 12.76 -8.84
C PRO A 130 -4.93 11.38 -8.23
N ALA A 131 -3.90 11.27 -7.40
CA ALA A 131 -3.56 10.01 -6.72
C ALA A 131 -4.65 9.55 -5.73
N LEU A 132 -5.45 10.47 -5.18
CA LEU A 132 -6.56 10.16 -4.28
C LEU A 132 -7.84 9.71 -4.99
N LYS A 133 -7.86 9.60 -6.33
CA LYS A 133 -8.97 8.94 -7.05
C LYS A 133 -9.18 7.48 -6.63
N ALA A 134 -8.14 6.84 -6.09
CA ALA A 134 -8.22 5.50 -5.52
C ALA A 134 -8.77 5.46 -4.09
N TRP A 135 -8.90 6.61 -3.41
CA TRP A 135 -9.48 6.71 -2.08
C TRP A 135 -11.00 6.57 -2.17
N ARG A 136 -11.53 5.40 -1.85
CA ARG A 136 -12.96 5.09 -1.97
C ARG A 136 -13.61 4.93 -0.60
N ARG A 137 -14.86 5.40 -0.45
CA ARG A 137 -15.67 5.24 0.77
C ARG A 137 -15.72 3.80 1.28
N ASP A 138 -15.94 2.83 0.40
CA ASP A 138 -16.04 1.40 0.75
C ASP A 138 -14.71 0.77 1.18
N ARG A 139 -13.59 1.50 1.01
CA ARG A 139 -12.24 1.10 1.43
C ARG A 139 -11.77 1.81 2.70
N MET A 140 -12.51 2.81 3.19
CA MET A 140 -12.14 3.53 4.43
C MET A 140 -12.23 2.64 5.68
N VAL A 141 -13.02 1.57 5.60
CA VAL A 141 -13.13 0.54 6.64
C VAL A 141 -12.66 -0.79 6.06
N SER A 142 -11.71 -1.45 6.72
CA SER A 142 -11.08 -2.65 6.21
C SER A 142 -11.06 -3.75 7.26
N LYS A 143 -11.51 -4.95 6.88
CA LYS A 143 -11.37 -6.17 7.70
C LYS A 143 -9.91 -6.65 7.80
N ASN A 144 -9.02 -6.04 7.02
CA ASN A 144 -7.58 -6.32 7.02
C ASN A 144 -6.77 -5.20 7.70
N ALA A 145 -7.43 -4.29 8.42
CA ALA A 145 -6.74 -3.24 9.17
C ALA A 145 -5.76 -3.86 10.18
N VAL A 146 -4.56 -3.30 10.23
CA VAL A 146 -3.47 -3.75 11.11
C VAL A 146 -3.23 -2.81 12.30
N ILE A 147 -3.97 -1.70 12.37
CA ILE A 147 -3.93 -0.72 13.45
C ILE A 147 -5.36 -0.45 13.94
N PRO A 148 -5.56 -0.19 15.25
CA PRO A 148 -6.88 0.13 15.79
C PRO A 148 -7.47 1.39 15.16
N TYR A 149 -8.78 1.39 14.95
CA TYR A 149 -9.55 2.58 14.62
C TYR A 149 -9.74 3.46 15.85
N HIS A 150 -9.76 4.78 15.64
CA HIS A 150 -10.08 5.74 16.69
C HIS A 150 -11.57 5.70 17.06
N PRO A 151 -11.97 5.87 18.33
CA PRO A 151 -13.39 5.84 18.73
C PRO A 151 -14.28 6.81 17.94
N GLY A 152 -13.80 8.03 17.68
CA GLY A 152 -14.50 9.00 16.83
C GLY A 152 -14.77 8.52 15.40
N ALA A 153 -13.82 7.79 14.79
CA ALA A 153 -14.01 7.18 13.47
C ALA A 153 -15.02 6.02 13.52
N ILE A 154 -14.93 5.17 14.56
CA ILE A 154 -15.86 4.05 14.78
C ILE A 154 -17.29 4.57 14.92
N LYS A 155 -17.50 5.63 15.70
CA LYS A 155 -18.80 6.28 15.86
C LYS A 155 -19.37 6.69 14.51
N PHE A 156 -18.59 7.40 13.69
CA PHE A 156 -19.01 7.80 12.35
C PHE A 156 -19.35 6.60 11.45
N PHE A 157 -18.48 5.58 11.40
CA PHE A 157 -18.73 4.41 10.55
C PHE A 157 -19.93 3.58 11.01
N LYS A 158 -20.25 3.54 12.31
CA LYS A 158 -21.49 2.94 12.84
C LYS A 158 -22.72 3.70 12.33
N GLU A 159 -22.70 5.03 12.35
CA GLU A 159 -23.81 5.85 11.85
C GLU A 159 -24.04 5.69 10.34
N LYS A 160 -22.98 5.49 9.56
CA LYS A 160 -23.08 5.21 8.11
C LYS A 160 -23.37 3.73 7.78
N GLY A 161 -23.54 2.86 8.78
CA GLY A 161 -23.77 1.43 8.59
C GLY A 161 -22.58 0.66 8.00
N ALA A 162 -21.38 1.24 8.05
CA ALA A 162 -20.15 0.66 7.51
C ALA A 162 -19.37 -0.16 8.54
N TRP A 163 -19.78 -0.12 9.81
CA TRP A 163 -19.12 -0.84 10.90
C TRP A 163 -19.85 -2.14 11.26
N SER A 164 -19.20 -3.28 11.02
CA SER A 164 -19.78 -4.62 11.19
C SER A 164 -19.29 -5.31 12.48
N ALA A 165 -19.95 -6.40 12.87
CA ALA A 165 -19.51 -7.22 14.01
C ALA A 165 -18.09 -7.78 13.83
N ASP A 166 -17.71 -8.15 12.60
CA ASP A 166 -16.35 -8.60 12.28
C ASP A 166 -15.31 -7.52 12.57
N LEU A 167 -15.65 -6.25 12.30
CA LEU A 167 -14.78 -5.10 12.56
C LEU A 167 -14.70 -4.78 14.05
N GLU A 168 -15.78 -4.96 14.79
CA GLU A 168 -15.76 -4.85 16.26
C GLU A 168 -14.82 -5.90 16.88
N ALA A 169 -14.90 -7.15 16.42
CA ALA A 169 -14.02 -8.21 16.85
C ALA A 169 -12.54 -7.96 16.47
N LEU A 170 -12.30 -7.46 15.25
CA LEU A 170 -10.97 -7.06 14.81
C LEU A 170 -10.41 -5.91 15.67
N GLN A 171 -11.22 -4.89 15.95
CA GLN A 171 -10.84 -3.76 16.79
C GLN A 171 -10.42 -4.22 18.20
N ALA A 172 -11.21 -5.09 18.83
CA ALA A 172 -10.88 -5.63 20.15
C ALA A 172 -9.56 -6.41 20.12
N LYS A 173 -9.34 -7.22 19.08
CA LYS A 173 -8.07 -7.94 18.87
C LYS A 173 -6.89 -6.97 18.72
N LEU A 174 -7.03 -5.91 17.91
CA LEU A 174 -5.96 -4.94 17.67
C LEU A 174 -5.61 -4.14 18.93
N LEU A 175 -6.60 -3.78 19.76
CA LEU A 175 -6.37 -3.09 21.04
C LEU A 175 -5.71 -3.98 22.11
N SER A 176 -5.86 -5.30 22.00
CA SER A 176 -5.24 -6.27 22.93
C SER A 176 -3.78 -6.61 22.60
N GLN A 177 -3.29 -6.16 21.43
CA GLN A 177 -1.91 -6.41 21.04
C GLN A 177 -0.97 -5.49 21.84
N PRO A 178 0.19 -6.01 22.27
CA PRO A 178 1.15 -5.28 23.10
C PRO A 178 1.81 -4.10 22.36
#